data_AF-A0A699XPZ1-F1
#
_entry.id   AF-A0A699XPZ1-F1
#
_cell.length_a   1.000
_cell.length_b   1.000
_cell.length_c   1.000
_cell.angle_alpha   90.00
_cell.angle_beta   90.00
_cell.angle_gamma   90.00
#
_symmetry.space_group_name_H-M   'P 1'
#
loop_
_entity.id
_entity.type
_entity.pdbx_description
1 polymer ?
#
loop_
_entity_poly.entity_id
_entity_poly.type
_entity_poly.pdbx_seq_one_letter_code
_entity_poly.pdbx_strand_id
1 'polypeptide(L)' 'LLGMSTDEEALKKYGEPSGAKVLDPEDVAGSIVYALKQPEHVAVNEVMIEPRDEPI' A
#
# COMPACT_ATOMS: atom_id res chain seq x y z
N LEU A 1 -1.67 14.19 4.00
CA LEU A 1 -2.56 13.21 4.66
C LEU A 1 -2.38 13.20 6.18
N LEU A 2 -1.14 13.15 6.70
CA LEU A 2 -0.86 13.05 8.15
C LEU A 2 -1.33 14.24 9.02
N GLY A 3 -1.58 15.42 8.43
CA GLY A 3 -2.07 16.61 9.16
C GLY A 3 -3.59 16.76 9.24
N MET A 4 -4.38 15.76 8.84
CA MET A 4 -5.85 15.86 8.79
C MET A 4 -6.56 15.26 10.01
N SER A 5 -5.87 14.41 10.80
CA SER A 5 -6.43 13.83 12.03
C SER A 5 -6.14 14.73 13.23
N THR A 6 -7.10 14.85 14.15
CA THR A 6 -6.93 15.51 15.46
C THR A 6 -6.78 14.49 16.59
N ASP A 7 -6.75 13.20 16.29
CA ASP A 7 -6.55 12.13 17.27
C ASP A 7 -5.06 12.00 17.60
N GLU A 8 -4.67 12.45 18.79
CA GLU A 8 -3.29 12.46 19.25
C GLU A 8 -2.69 11.06 19.39
N GLU A 9 -3.49 10.05 19.77
CA GLU A 9 -3.02 8.66 19.89
C GLU A 9 -2.76 8.05 18.50
N ALA A 10 -3.66 8.28 17.55
CA ALA A 10 -3.49 7.82 16.18
C ALA A 10 -2.31 8.50 15.48
N LEU A 11 -2.13 9.81 15.68
CA LEU A 11 -0.99 10.55 15.15
C LEU A 11 0.34 10.03 15.72
N LYS A 12 0.37 9.70 17.02
CA LYS A 12 1.59 9.14 17.63
C LYS A 12 1.92 7.74 17.10
N LYS A 13 0.90 6.93 16.80
CA LYS A 13 1.09 5.55 16.37
C LYS A 13 1.31 5.39 14.85
N TYR A 14 0.72 6.27 14.05
CA TYR A 14 0.67 6.14 12.58
C TYR A 14 0.98 7.45 11.83
N GLY A 15 1.13 8.56 12.54
CA GLY A 15 1.38 9.89 11.98
C GLY A 15 2.85 10.16 11.68
N GLU A 16 3.76 9.35 12.23
CA GLU A 16 5.20 9.47 12.00
C GLU A 16 5.62 8.67 10.76
N PRO A 17 6.43 9.24 9.86
CA PRO A 17 6.98 8.47 8.76
C PRO A 17 7.79 7.29 9.31
N SER A 18 7.40 6.07 8.94
CA SER A 18 8.13 4.84 9.29
C SER A 18 9.54 4.79 8.68
N GLY A 19 9.81 5.66 7.70
CA GLY A 19 11.02 5.63 6.86
C GLY A 19 10.95 4.57 5.76
N ALA A 20 9.86 3.80 5.68
CA ALA A 20 9.64 2.84 4.62
C ALA A 20 9.50 3.53 3.25
N LYS A 21 9.91 2.82 2.20
CA LYS A 21 9.77 3.31 0.83
C LYS A 21 8.28 3.45 0.49
N VAL A 22 7.80 4.69 0.31
CA VAL A 22 6.48 4.94 -0.25
C VAL A 22 6.41 4.33 -1.65
N LEU A 23 5.30 3.66 -1.96
CA LEU A 23 5.10 3.07 -3.28
C LEU A 23 5.07 4.15 -4.35
N ASP A 24 5.83 3.92 -5.41
CA ASP A 24 5.79 4.75 -6.60
C ASP A 24 4.54 4.36 -7.44
N PRO A 25 4.00 5.25 -8.28
CA PRO A 25 2.89 4.91 -9.19
C PRO A 25 3.17 3.67 -10.05
N GLU A 26 4.43 3.45 -10.42
CA GLU A 26 4.90 2.29 -11.18
C GLU A 26 4.74 0.97 -10.41
N ASP A 27 4.86 1.01 -9.07
CA ASP A 27 4.65 -0.17 -8.22
C ASP A 27 3.17 -0.60 -8.28
N VAL A 28 2.24 0.37 -8.28
CA VAL A 28 0.80 0.13 -8.47
C VAL A 28 0.48 -0.35 -9.88
N ALA A 29 1.07 0.27 -10.91
CA ALA A 29 0.88 -0.17 -12.29
C ALA A 29 1.38 -1.62 -12.51
N GLY A 30 2.49 -1.99 -11.87
CA GLY A 30 3.04 -3.34 -11.88
C GLY A 30 2.06 -4.38 -11.33
N SER A 31 1.35 -4.08 -10.23
CA SER A 31 0.38 -5.01 -9.64
C SER A 31 -0.84 -5.24 -10.55
N ILE A 32 -1.27 -4.22 -11.30
CA ILE A 32 -2.33 -4.33 -12.31
C ILE A 32 -1.88 -5.23 -13.46
N VAL A 33 -0.68 -5.01 -14.00
CA VAL A 33 -0.12 -5.85 -15.07
C VAL A 33 0.04 -7.30 -14.61
N TYR A 34 0.45 -7.51 -13.36
CA TYR A 34 0.51 -8.84 -12.76
C TYR A 34 -0.88 -9.51 -12.74
N ALA A 35 -1.92 -8.82 -12.29
CA ALA A 35 -3.28 -9.36 -12.25
C ALA A 35 -3.84 -9.68 -13.65
N LEU A 36 -3.54 -8.84 -14.65
CA LEU A 36 -4.02 -9.02 -16.02
C LEU A 36 -3.32 -10.16 -16.78
N LYS A 37 -2.13 -10.58 -16.34
CA LYS A 37 -1.34 -11.62 -17.01
C LYS A 37 -1.73 -13.06 -16.60
N GLN A 38 -2.73 -13.23 -15.74
CA GLN A 38 -3.12 -14.56 -15.29
C GLN A 38 -3.79 -15.38 -16.42
N PRO A 39 -3.69 -16.72 -16.40
CA PRO A 39 -4.38 -17.58 -17.36
C PRO A 39 -5.90 -17.37 -17.35
N GLU A 40 -6.59 -17.65 -18.47
CA GLU A 40 -8.03 -17.39 -18.62
C GLU A 40 -8.92 -18.03 -17.55
N HIS A 41 -8.49 -19.15 -16.97
CA HIS A 41 -9.24 -19.87 -15.93
C HIS A 41 -8.97 -19.36 -14.51
N VAL A 42 -8.19 -18.29 -14.36
CA VAL A 42 -7.78 -17.73 -13.06
C VAL A 42 -8.43 -16.37 -12.85
N ALA A 43 -9.17 -16.25 -11.75
CA ALA A 43 -9.70 -14.98 -11.28
C ALA A 43 -8.78 -14.41 -10.19
N VAL A 44 -8.38 -13.15 -10.33
CA VAL A 44 -7.72 -12.36 -9.28
C VAL A 44 -8.76 -11.45 -8.66
N ASN A 45 -9.17 -11.74 -7.43
CA ASN A 45 -10.20 -10.97 -6.74
C ASN A 45 -9.64 -9.71 -6.08
N GLU A 46 -8.44 -9.81 -5.51
CA GLU A 46 -7.79 -8.72 -4.80
C GLU A 46 -6.28 -8.85 -4.88
N VAL A 47 -5.60 -7.71 -5.00
CA VAL A 47 -4.14 -7.60 -4.88
C VAL A 47 -3.84 -6.49 -3.88
N MET A 48 -3.42 -6.88 -2.68
CA MET A 48 -2.95 -5.95 -1.66
C MET A 48 -1.45 -5.70 -1.86
N ILE A 49 -1.06 -4.42 -1.93
CA ILE A 49 0.35 -4.01 -1.99
C ILE A 49 0.60 -2.90 -0.98
N GLU A 50 1.71 -3.01 -0.27
CA GLU A 50 2.14 -2.07 0.76
C GLU A 50 3.67 -2.04 0.82
N PRO A 51 4.28 -0.96 1.36
CA PRO A 51 5.71 -0.97 1.67
C PRO A 51 6.05 -2.10 2.63
N ARG A 52 7.04 -2.93 2.28
CA ARG A 52 7.42 -4.13 3.06
C ARG A 52 7.84 -3.83 4.50
N ASP A 53 8.45 -2.67 4.72
CA ASP A 53 9.06 -2.29 5.98
C ASP A 53 8.16 -1.36 6.82
N GLU A 54 6.91 -1.14 6.40
CA GLU A 54 5.90 -0.51 7.27
C GLU A 54 5.55 -1.46 8.43
N PRO A 55 5.50 -0.98 9.69
CA PRO A 55 5.02 -1.79 10.80
C PRO A 55 3.52 -2.10 10.66
N ILE A 56 3.13 -3.36 10.88
CA ILE A 56 1.73 -3.86 10.90
C ILE A 56 1.03 -3.49 12.20
#